data_AF-A0A914YWM5-F1
#
_entry.id   AF-A0A914YWM5-F1
#
_cell.length_a   1.000
_cell.length_b   1.000
_cell.length_c   1.000
_cell.angle_alpha   90.00
_cell.angle_beta   90.00
_cell.angle_gamma   90.00
#
_symmetry.space_group_name_H-M   'P 1'
#
loop_
_entity.id
_entity.type
_entity.pdbx_description
1 polymer ?
#
loop_
_entity_poly.entity_id
_entity_poly.type
_entity_poly.pdbx_seq_one_letter_code
_entity_poly.pdbx_strand_id
1 'polypeptide(L)' 'MYLVIKEHLSLREAFIEIDKIRPFISPNLGFWTQMIEYENKLRGEASVKILAEEKVPIPDVYLYKNMIES' A
#
# COMPACT_ATOMS: atom_id res chain seq x y z
N MET A 1 3.19 -1.64 8.50
CA MET A 1 3.40 -2.95 9.16
C MET A 1 2.59 -3.11 10.46
N TYR A 2 2.68 -2.21 11.44
CA TYR A 2 1.94 -2.36 12.72
C TYR A 2 0.42 -2.62 12.51
N LEU A 3 -0.26 -1.83 11.68
CA LEU A 3 -1.70 -2.01 11.42
C LEU A 3 -2.03 -3.33 10.69
N VAL A 4 -1.22 -3.74 9.72
CA VAL A 4 -1.38 -5.02 9.02
C VAL A 4 -1.22 -6.21 9.97
N ILE A 5 -0.35 -6.07 10.98
CA ILE A 5 -0.01 -7.13 11.93
C ILE A 5 -0.96 -7.17 13.14
N LYS A 6 -1.46 -6.02 13.60
CA LYS A 6 -2.21 -5.90 14.86
C LYS A 6 -3.73 -5.83 14.68
N GLU A 7 -4.19 -5.26 13.56
CA GLU A 7 -5.61 -4.96 13.33
C GLU A 7 -6.24 -5.83 12.23
N HIS A 8 -5.52 -6.84 11.73
CA HIS A 8 -5.92 -7.71 10.62
C HIS A 8 -6.32 -6.99 9.31
N LEU A 9 -5.94 -5.71 9.17
CA LEU A 9 -6.17 -4.93 7.96
C LEU A 9 -5.31 -5.43 6.80
N SER A 10 -5.85 -5.33 5.59
CA SER A 10 -5.03 -5.42 4.38
C SER A 10 -4.03 -4.25 4.32
N LEU A 11 -2.96 -4.42 3.55
CA LEU A 11 -1.95 -3.38 3.34
C LEU A 11 -2.56 -2.12 2.72
N ARG A 12 -3.56 -2.27 1.83
CA ARG A 12 -4.33 -1.15 1.27
C ARG A 12 -5.11 -0.41 2.35
N GLU A 13 -5.89 -1.11 3.17
CA GLU A 13 -6.68 -0.50 4.25
C GLU A 13 -5.76 0.21 5.26
N ALA A 14 -4.67 -0.45 5.66
CA ALA A 14 -3.68 0.13 6.54
C ALA A 14 -3.05 1.40 5.96
N PHE A 15 -2.79 1.44 4.64
CA PHE A 15 -2.29 2.64 3.97
C PHE A 15 -3.32 3.78 4.01
N ILE A 16 -4.58 3.49 3.68
CA ILE A 16 -5.67 4.50 3.68
C ILE A 16 -5.86 5.09 5.08
N GLU A 17 -5.87 4.26 6.13
CA GLU A 17 -6.01 4.74 7.52
C GLU A 17 -4.84 5.62 7.96
N ILE A 18 -3.61 5.29 7.58
CA ILE A 18 -2.44 6.13 7.89
C ILE A 18 -2.49 7.43 7.09
N ASP A 19 -2.89 7.37 5.82
CA ASP A 19 -2.96 8.55 4.96
C ASP A 19 -4.03 9.57 5.41
N LYS A 20 -5.14 9.09 6.00
CA LYS A 20 -6.13 9.97 6.68
C LYS A 20 -5.52 10.77 7.83
N ILE A 21 -4.60 10.17 8.59
CA ILE A 21 -3.97 10.79 9.77
C ILE A 21 -2.77 11.64 9.35
N ARG A 22 -2.01 11.17 8.36
CA ARG A 22 -0.83 11.83 7.81
C ARG A 22 -0.92 11.83 6.30
N PRO A 23 -1.53 12.85 5.68
CA PRO A 23 -1.59 12.96 4.24
C PRO A 23 -0.19 12.96 3.61
N PHE A 24 -0.07 12.37 2.42
CA PHE A 24 1.15 12.35 1.61
C PHE A 24 2.25 11.45 2.17
N ILE A 25 1.91 10.34 2.85
CA ILE A 25 2.92 9.32 3.13
C ILE A 25 3.42 8.73 1.82
N SER A 26 4.73 8.71 1.64
CA SER A 26 5.34 8.09 0.46
C SER A 26 6.49 7.18 0.87
N PRO A 27 6.19 5.93 1.29
CA PRO A 27 7.22 4.92 1.48
C PRO A 27 8.02 4.75 0.18
N ASN A 28 9.30 4.44 0.30
CA ASN A 28 10.11 4.12 -0.87
C ASN A 28 9.67 2.78 -1.48
N LEU A 29 10.05 2.54 -2.74
CA LEU A 29 9.67 1.33 -3.47
C LEU A 29 10.12 0.05 -2.78
N GLY A 30 11.31 0.04 -2.17
CA GLY A 30 11.83 -1.11 -1.43
C GLY A 30 10.95 -1.49 -0.24
N PHE A 31 10.45 -0.50 0.52
CA PHE A 31 9.48 -0.74 1.58
C PHE A 31 8.16 -1.30 1.04
N TRP A 32 7.67 -0.77 -0.08
CA TRP A 32 6.46 -1.29 -0.72
C TRP A 32 6.60 -2.75 -1.11
N THR A 33 7.68 -3.11 -1.79
CA THR A 33 7.96 -4.51 -2.17
C THR A 33 7.97 -5.42 -0.94
N GLN A 34 8.67 -5.03 0.13
CA GLN A 34 8.74 -5.83 1.36
C GLN A 34 7.36 -5.98 2.03
N MET A 35 6.55 -4.91 2.06
CA MET A 35 5.21 -4.96 2.65
C MET A 35 4.25 -5.82 1.82
N ILE A 36 4.31 -5.73 0.49
CA ILE A 36 3.52 -6.54 -0.44
C ILE A 36 3.88 -8.03 -0.29
N GLU A 37 5.18 -8.35 -0.27
CA GLU A 37 5.63 -9.73 -0.04
C GLU A 37 5.19 -10.26 1.32
N TYR A 38 5.25 -9.42 2.36
CA TYR A 38 4.81 -9.80 3.70
C TYR A 38 3.31 -10.10 3.74
N GLU A 39 2.48 -9.24 3.17
CA GLU A 39 1.04 -9.46 3.10
C GLU A 39 0.71 -10.74 2.32
N ASN A 40 1.36 -10.95 1.17
CA ASN A 40 1.18 -12.15 0.36
C ASN A 40 1.57 -13.43 1.12
N LYS A 41 2.67 -13.40 1.88
CA LYS A 41 3.08 -14.52 2.74
C LYS A 41 2.08 -14.79 3.88
N LEU A 42 1.44 -13.74 4.41
CA LEU A 42 0.52 -13.84 5.53
C LEU A 42 -0.90 -14.27 5.10
N ARG A 43 -1.39 -13.77 3.97
CA ARG A 43 -2.79 -13.90 3.52
C ARG A 43 -2.96 -14.75 2.26
N GLY A 44 -1.87 -15.08 1.56
CA GLY A 44 -1.90 -15.78 0.26
C GLY A 44 -2.14 -14.86 -0.94
N GLU A 45 -2.46 -13.59 -0.70
CA GLU A 45 -2.64 -12.56 -1.72
C GLU A 45 -2.17 -11.19 -1.20
N ALA A 46 -1.76 -10.32 -2.13
CA ALA A 46 -1.43 -8.92 -1.84
C ALA A 46 -2.54 -7.98 -2.34
N SER A 47 -2.93 -7.03 -1.49
CA SER A 47 -3.96 -6.02 -1.76
C SER A 47 -3.41 -4.77 -2.49
N VAL A 48 -2.08 -4.64 -2.55
CA VAL A 48 -1.35 -3.56 -3.23
C VAL A 48 -0.46 -4.16 -4.31
N LYS A 49 -0.41 -3.52 -5.47
CA LYS A 49 0.42 -3.92 -6.61
C LYS A 49 1.31 -2.78 -7.04
N ILE A 50 2.53 -3.11 -7.48
CA ILE A 50 3.41 -2.15 -8.14
C ILE A 50 3.06 -2.14 -9.63
N LEU A 51 2.64 -1.00 -10.13
CA LEU A 51 2.39 -0.76 -11.54
C LEU A 51 3.72 -0.40 -12.21
N ALA A 52 4.24 -1.32 -13.02
CA ALA A 52 5.51 -1.18 -13.72
C ALA A 52 5.37 -0.65 -15.16
N GLU A 53 4.14 -0.35 -15.60
CA GLU A 53 3.84 0.20 -16.93
C GLU A 53 4.25 1.67 -17.06
N GLU A 54 4.49 2.34 -15.93
CA GLU A 54 4.98 3.71 -15.86
C GLU A 54 6.51 3.78 -15.94
N LYS A 55 7.06 4.91 -16.42
CA LYS A 55 8.51 5.17 -16.43
C LYS A 55 9.15 5.04 -15.03
N VAL A 56 8.33 5.17 -13.98
CA VAL A 56 8.70 4.96 -12.59
C VAL A 56 7.70 3.98 -11.96
N PRO A 57 8.14 2.84 -11.42
CA PRO A 57 7.24 1.90 -10.77
C PRO A 57 6.59 2.54 -9.55
N ILE A 58 5.25 2.56 -9.55
CA ILE A 58 4.46 3.15 -8.47
C ILE A 58 3.46 2.14 -7.89
N PRO A 59 3.21 2.16 -6.57
CA PRO A 59 2.10 1.44 -5.96
C PRO A 59 0.74 1.93 -6.49
N ASP A 60 -0.16 1.00 -6.81
CA ASP A 60 -1.51 1.26 -7.32
C ASP A 60 -2.40 2.06 -6.35
N VAL A 61 -2.13 1.97 -5.05
CA VAL A 61 -2.82 2.75 -4.01
C VAL A 61 -2.66 4.26 -4.17
N TYR A 62 -1.59 4.73 -4.81
CA TYR A 62 -1.42 6.15 -5.10
C TYR A 62 -2.38 6.66 -6.17
N LEU A 63 -2.75 5.80 -7.14
CA LEU A 63 -3.78 6.14 -8.13
C LEU A 63 -5.18 6.07 -7.54
N TYR A 64 -5.43 5.06 -6.71
CA TYR A 64 -6.71 4.87 -6.03
C TYR A 64 -7.08 6.07 -5.15
N LYS A 65 -6.10 6.63 -4.44
CA LYS A 65 -6.27 7.86 -3.66
C LYS A 65 -6.74 9.03 -4.54
N ASN A 66 -6.05 9.30 -5.65
CA ASN A 66 -6.41 10.38 -6.56
C ASN A 66 -7.85 10.24 -7.11
N MET A 67 -8.33 9.01 -7.33
CA MET A 67 -9.70 8.76 -7.81
C MET A 67 -10.79 9.00 -6.75
N ILE A 68 -10.49 8.85 -5.47
CA ILE A 68 -11.48 9.07 -4.38
C ILE A 68 -11.53 10.54 -3.95
N GLU A 69 -10.42 11.27 -4.09
CA GLU A 69 -10.36 12.71 -3.78
C GLU A 69 -10.79 13.62 -4.94
N SER A 70 -11.15 13.05 -6.11
CA SER A 70 -11.68 13.76 -7.29
C SER A 70 -13.20 13.81 -7.31
#